data_AF-A0A544TJY5-F1
#
_entry.id   AF-A0A544TJY5-F1
#
_cell.length_a   1.000
_cell.length_b   1.000
_cell.length_c   1.000
_cell.angle_alpha   90.00
_cell.angle_beta   90.00
_cell.angle_gamma   90.00
#
_symmetry.space_group_name_H-M   'P 1'
#
loop_
_entity.id
_entity.type
_entity.pdbx_description
1 polymer ?
#
loop_
_entity_poly.entity_id
_entity_poly.type
_entity_poly.pdbx_seq_one_letter_code
_entity_poly.pdbx_strand_id
1 'polypeptide(L)'
;MEYYKELRKYVGHSPLILPGSAVLIVNEKNEVLLQERELGVYGLPGGLMELGESLEDTARREVLEETGLHIGGLTLCHVYSGPDYYIENPNGDTFYAVTAVYKTKEYKGELAPDGIETLSLQFFNPNNLPSGLLPSYRTFIENELGV
;
A
#
# COMPACT_ATOMS: atom_id res chain seq x y z
N MET A 1 15.46 -7.88 4.10
CA MET A 1 16.26 -6.63 4.10
C MET A 1 15.93 -5.96 2.79
N GLU A 2 15.20 -4.84 2.86
CA GLU A 2 14.62 -4.23 1.64
C GLU A 2 15.69 -3.79 0.64
N TYR A 3 15.50 -4.14 -0.63
CA TYR A 3 16.45 -3.83 -1.70
C TYR A 3 16.80 -2.34 -1.81
N TYR A 4 15.83 -1.44 -1.63
CA TYR A 4 16.12 0.00 -1.74
C TYR A 4 17.05 0.51 -0.62
N LYS A 5 17.04 -0.12 0.56
CA LYS A 5 17.97 0.21 1.65
C LYS A 5 19.41 -0.13 1.25
N GLU A 6 19.62 -1.17 0.45
CA GLU A 6 20.92 -1.47 -0.15
C GLU A 6 21.31 -0.43 -1.20
N LEU A 7 20.37 0.01 -2.05
CA LEU A 7 20.64 1.08 -3.02
C LEU A 7 21.10 2.39 -2.36
N ARG A 8 20.48 2.75 -1.21
CA ARG A 8 20.85 3.96 -0.45
C ARG A 8 22.32 4.02 -0.05
N LYS A 9 22.98 2.87 0.13
CA LYS A 9 24.43 2.81 0.43
C LYS A 9 25.30 3.35 -0.71
N TYR A 10 24.78 3.37 -1.95
CA TYR A 10 25.52 3.81 -3.13
C TYR A 10 25.12 5.22 -3.60
N VAL A 11 23.85 5.60 -3.44
CA VAL A 11 23.33 6.87 -3.96
C VAL A 11 23.08 7.94 -2.89
N GLY A 12 23.19 7.57 -1.61
CA GLY A 12 22.84 8.41 -0.48
C GLY A 12 21.40 8.92 -0.58
N HIS A 13 21.22 10.23 -0.36
CA HIS A 13 19.92 10.90 -0.36
C HIS A 13 19.42 11.32 -1.75
N SER A 14 20.14 10.97 -2.81
CA SER A 14 19.73 11.30 -4.18
C SER A 14 18.36 10.68 -4.51
N PRO A 15 17.50 11.35 -5.30
CA PRO A 15 16.18 10.83 -5.61
C PRO A 15 16.22 9.44 -6.25
N LEU A 16 15.43 8.51 -5.70
CA LEU A 16 15.17 7.20 -6.29
C LEU A 16 13.79 7.16 -6.95
N ILE A 17 13.61 6.28 -7.93
CA ILE A 17 12.28 5.88 -8.39
C ILE A 17 11.98 4.54 -7.73
N LEU A 18 10.92 4.47 -6.93
CA LEU A 18 10.60 3.28 -6.15
C LEU A 18 9.25 2.70 -6.60
N PRO A 19 9.28 1.58 -7.36
CA PRO A 19 8.09 0.83 -7.69
C PRO A 19 7.51 0.13 -6.46
N GLY A 20 6.20 0.07 -6.37
CA GLY A 20 5.49 -0.66 -5.32
C GLY A 20 4.04 -0.92 -5.69
N SER A 21 3.35 -1.63 -4.82
CA SER A 21 1.95 -2.01 -5.01
C SER A 21 1.11 -1.64 -3.80
N ALA A 22 -0.13 -1.25 -4.04
CA ALA A 22 -1.15 -1.09 -2.99
C ALA A 22 -2.43 -1.83 -3.40
N VAL A 23 -3.16 -2.39 -2.43
CA VAL A 23 -4.30 -3.28 -2.70
C VAL A 23 -5.56 -2.81 -2.01
N LEU A 24 -6.61 -2.56 -2.80
CA LEU A 24 -7.98 -2.39 -2.31
C LEU A 24 -8.61 -3.77 -2.15
N ILE A 25 -8.58 -4.27 -0.91
CA ILE A 25 -9.28 -5.50 -0.53
C ILE A 25 -10.69 -5.11 -0.11
N VAL A 26 -11.68 -5.54 -0.87
CA VAL A 26 -13.08 -5.14 -0.70
C VAL A 26 -13.91 -6.34 -0.24
N ASN A 27 -14.62 -6.19 0.88
CA ASN A 27 -15.50 -7.24 1.40
C ASN A 27 -16.89 -7.25 0.70
N GLU A 28 -17.75 -8.19 1.10
CA GLU A 28 -19.10 -8.33 0.55
C GLU A 28 -20.01 -7.10 0.79
N LYS A 29 -19.70 -6.28 1.80
CA LYS A 29 -20.41 -5.04 2.12
C LYS A 29 -19.90 -3.82 1.33
N ASN A 30 -18.96 -4.03 0.41
CA ASN A 30 -18.22 -2.99 -0.31
C ASN A 30 -17.43 -2.06 0.63
N GLU A 31 -17.00 -2.57 1.79
CA GLU A 31 -16.06 -1.88 2.66
C GLU A 31 -14.63 -2.23 2.23
N VAL A 32 -13.71 -1.28 2.37
CA VAL A 32 -12.29 -1.44 2.02
C VAL A 32 -11.46 -1.71 3.27
N LEU A 33 -10.56 -2.69 3.22
CA LEU A 33 -9.62 -2.95 4.30
C LEU A 33 -8.58 -1.83 4.36
N LEU A 34 -8.44 -1.22 5.53
CA LEU A 34 -7.35 -0.31 5.86
C LEU A 34 -6.53 -0.89 7.00
N GLN A 35 -5.25 -0.55 6.98
CA GLN A 35 -4.33 -0.76 8.09
C GLN A 35 -4.05 0.56 8.80
N GLU A 36 -4.03 0.52 10.12
CA GLU A 36 -3.53 1.59 10.97
C GLU A 36 -2.02 1.40 11.15
N ARG A 37 -1.22 2.24 10.48
CA ARG A 37 0.24 2.13 10.45
C ARG A 37 0.89 2.76 11.68
N GLU A 38 0.30 3.86 12.14
CA GLU A 38 0.62 4.54 13.40
C GLU A 38 -0.70 4.98 14.05
N LEU A 39 -0.69 5.35 15.32
CA LEU A 39 -1.92 5.70 16.04
C LEU A 39 -2.69 6.81 15.30
N GLY A 40 -3.85 6.46 14.74
CA GLY A 40 -4.70 7.35 13.95
C GLY A 40 -4.27 7.58 12.51
N VAL A 41 -3.22 6.94 12.00
CA VAL A 41 -2.73 7.06 10.61
C VAL A 41 -3.06 5.80 9.82
N TYR A 42 -3.86 5.95 8.76
CA TYR A 42 -4.40 4.83 7.99
C TYR A 42 -3.89 4.81 6.55
N GLY A 43 -3.78 3.60 6.00
CA GLY A 43 -3.46 3.40 4.59
C GLY A 43 -3.95 2.07 4.04
N LEU A 44 -3.77 1.89 2.73
CA LEU A 44 -3.99 0.58 2.11
C LEU A 44 -2.82 -0.37 2.46
N PRO A 45 -3.09 -1.68 2.52
CA PRO A 45 -2.06 -2.71 2.45
C PRO A 45 -1.21 -2.57 1.19
N GLY A 46 0.10 -2.69 1.33
CA GLY A 46 1.05 -2.53 0.24
C GLY A 46 2.39 -1.91 0.65
N GLY A 47 3.35 -2.11 -0.24
CA GLY A 47 4.75 -1.72 -0.02
C GLY A 47 5.56 -1.75 -1.31
N LEU A 48 6.89 -1.73 -1.15
CA LEU A 48 7.84 -1.58 -2.25
C LEU A 48 8.16 -2.93 -2.89
N MET A 49 8.46 -2.89 -4.18
CA MET A 49 8.82 -4.08 -4.94
C MET A 49 10.25 -4.54 -4.59
N GLU A 50 10.38 -5.83 -4.32
CA GLU A 50 11.69 -6.47 -4.10
C GLU A 50 12.28 -7.04 -5.40
N LEU A 51 13.58 -7.37 -5.36
CA LEU A 51 14.27 -7.91 -6.54
C LEU A 51 13.67 -9.24 -7.00
N GLY A 52 13.26 -9.27 -8.27
CA GLY A 52 12.70 -10.46 -8.92
C GLY A 52 11.19 -10.60 -8.80
N GLU A 53 10.51 -9.68 -8.12
CA GLU A 53 9.05 -9.64 -8.03
C GLU A 53 8.41 -8.99 -9.27
N SER A 54 7.23 -9.48 -9.64
CA SER A 54 6.23 -8.65 -10.34
C SER A 54 5.48 -7.75 -9.35
N LEU A 55 4.80 -6.72 -9.84
CA LEU A 55 3.95 -5.87 -8.98
C LEU A 55 2.80 -6.66 -8.35
N GLU A 56 2.30 -7.69 -9.03
CA GLU A 56 1.34 -8.65 -8.48
C GLU A 56 1.95 -9.49 -7.36
N ASP A 57 3.21 -9.93 -7.49
CA ASP A 57 3.90 -10.67 -6.42
C ASP A 57 4.11 -9.77 -5.20
N THR A 58 4.56 -8.53 -5.40
CA THR A 58 4.68 -7.53 -4.34
C THR A 58 3.35 -7.31 -3.63
N ALA A 59 2.26 -7.13 -4.39
CA ALA A 59 0.91 -6.97 -3.82
C ALA A 59 0.51 -8.16 -2.93
N ARG A 60 0.83 -9.39 -3.34
CA ARG A 60 0.51 -10.61 -2.59
C ARG A 60 1.37 -10.76 -1.34
N ARG A 61 2.66 -10.49 -1.45
CA ARG A 61 3.60 -10.57 -0.33
C ARG A 61 3.22 -9.57 0.74
N GLU A 62 3.09 -8.29 0.38
CA GLU A 62 2.79 -7.21 1.33
C GLU A 62 1.47 -7.44 2.05
N VAL A 63 0.41 -7.82 1.32
CA VAL A 63 -0.88 -8.13 1.93
C VAL A 63 -0.77 -9.30 2.90
N LEU A 64 -0.01 -10.35 2.56
CA LEU A 64 0.18 -11.47 3.46
C LEU A 64 0.96 -11.06 4.71
N GLU A 65 2.04 -10.30 4.54
CA GLU A 65 2.91 -9.82 5.62
C GLU A 65 2.14 -8.90 6.58
N GLU A 66 1.49 -7.86 6.07
CA GLU A 66 0.83 -6.82 6.88
C GLU A 66 -0.52 -7.25 7.47
N THR A 67 -1.23 -8.19 6.81
CA THR A 67 -2.63 -8.50 7.14
C THR A 67 -2.94 -9.94 7.49
N GLY A 68 -2.03 -10.88 7.20
CA GLY A 68 -2.27 -12.32 7.31
C GLY A 68 -3.20 -12.90 6.23
N LEU A 69 -3.64 -12.10 5.27
CA LEU A 69 -4.55 -12.54 4.21
C LEU A 69 -3.80 -13.05 2.97
N HIS A 70 -4.31 -14.15 2.42
CA HIS A 70 -3.98 -14.57 1.06
C HIS A 70 -5.00 -14.00 0.09
N ILE A 71 -4.55 -13.25 -0.91
CA ILE A 71 -5.40 -12.69 -1.96
C ILE A 71 -5.36 -13.52 -3.25
N GLY A 72 -6.47 -13.50 -3.99
CA GLY A 72 -6.68 -14.22 -5.26
C GLY A 72 -6.51 -13.31 -6.48
N GLY A 73 -7.44 -13.35 -7.43
CA GLY A 73 -7.41 -12.51 -8.63
C GLY A 73 -7.19 -11.03 -8.32
N LEU A 74 -6.30 -10.38 -9.08
CA LEU A 74 -6.00 -8.95 -8.97
C LEU A 74 -6.44 -8.26 -10.26
N THR A 75 -7.21 -7.18 -10.10
CA THR A 75 -7.49 -6.25 -11.19
C THR A 75 -6.62 -5.02 -11.01
N LEU A 76 -5.79 -4.69 -11.99
CA LEU A 76 -5.05 -3.42 -12.00
C LEU A 76 -6.04 -2.27 -12.20
N CYS A 77 -6.10 -1.35 -11.25
CA CYS A 77 -6.95 -0.16 -11.32
C CYS A 77 -6.22 0.96 -12.07
N HIS A 78 -5.01 1.31 -11.59
CA HIS A 78 -4.19 2.37 -12.17
C HIS A 78 -2.73 2.25 -11.69
N VAL A 79 -1.79 2.87 -12.41
CA VAL A 79 -0.41 3.09 -11.97
C VAL A 79 -0.19 4.58 -11.71
N TYR A 80 -0.02 4.93 -10.44
CA TYR A 80 0.18 6.32 -10.01
C TYR A 80 1.67 6.65 -9.97
N SER A 81 2.05 7.76 -10.63
CA SER A 81 3.43 8.23 -10.73
C SER A 81 3.46 9.70 -11.15
N GLY A 82 4.63 10.34 -11.07
CA GLY A 82 4.83 11.72 -11.49
C GLY A 82 5.22 12.67 -10.36
N PRO A 83 5.25 13.99 -10.60
CA PRO A 83 5.74 14.97 -9.64
C PRO A 83 4.94 14.99 -8.33
N ASP A 84 3.66 14.66 -8.37
CA ASP A 84 2.78 14.61 -7.20
C ASP A 84 3.10 13.45 -6.23
N TYR A 85 3.96 12.51 -6.65
CA TYR A 85 4.40 11.34 -5.88
C TYR A 85 5.86 11.46 -5.42
N TYR A 86 6.39 12.67 -5.39
CA TYR A 86 7.66 12.98 -4.73
C TYR A 86 7.49 12.96 -3.22
N ILE A 87 8.36 12.24 -2.52
CA ILE A 87 8.40 12.15 -1.06
C ILE A 87 9.81 12.47 -0.59
N GLU A 88 9.91 13.28 0.45
CA GLU A 88 11.13 13.54 1.22
C GLU A 88 10.92 13.09 2.65
N ASN A 89 11.66 12.06 3.06
CA ASN A 89 11.60 11.53 4.40
C ASN A 89 12.37 12.43 5.38
N PRO A 90 12.06 12.39 6.70
CA PRO A 90 12.76 13.19 7.70
C PRO A 90 14.28 12.97 7.76
N ASN A 91 14.76 11.82 7.29
CA ASN A 91 16.18 11.49 7.21
C ASN A 91 16.89 12.08 5.98
N GLY A 92 16.19 12.85 5.14
CA GLY A 92 16.68 13.43 3.89
C GLY A 92 16.57 12.52 2.67
N ASP A 93 16.12 11.27 2.82
CA ASP A 93 15.92 10.38 1.68
C ASP A 93 14.76 10.87 0.81
N THR A 94 15.03 11.03 -0.49
CA THR A 94 14.05 11.51 -1.45
C THR A 94 13.72 10.44 -2.47
N PHE A 95 12.46 10.32 -2.88
CA PHE A 95 12.06 9.39 -3.93
C PHE A 95 10.78 9.81 -4.65
N TYR A 96 10.59 9.28 -5.84
CA TYR A 96 9.34 9.30 -6.59
C TYR A 96 8.70 7.91 -6.50
N ALA A 97 7.52 7.81 -5.90
CA ALA A 97 6.78 6.57 -5.86
C ALA A 97 6.15 6.26 -7.22
N VAL A 98 6.24 5.00 -7.64
CA VAL A 98 5.48 4.45 -8.77
C VAL A 98 4.63 3.32 -8.22
N THR A 99 3.36 3.60 -7.94
CA THR A 99 2.47 2.68 -7.23
C THR A 99 1.45 2.07 -8.17
N ALA A 100 1.53 0.76 -8.37
CA ALA A 100 0.46 0.00 -9.01
C ALA A 100 -0.63 -0.31 -7.99
N VAL A 101 -1.83 0.18 -8.26
CA VAL A 101 -2.97 -0.01 -7.38
C VAL A 101 -3.84 -1.12 -7.95
N TYR A 102 -3.99 -2.19 -7.17
CA TYR A 102 -4.84 -3.33 -7.50
C TYR A 102 -6.10 -3.36 -6.65
N LYS A 103 -7.12 -4.04 -7.14
CA LYS A 103 -8.34 -4.35 -6.40
C LYS A 103 -8.62 -5.84 -6.42
N THR A 104 -9.15 -6.34 -5.32
CA THR A 104 -9.63 -7.70 -5.21
C THR A 104 -10.80 -7.81 -4.23
N LYS A 105 -11.68 -8.78 -4.52
CA LYS A 105 -12.67 -9.30 -3.57
C LYS A 105 -12.33 -10.72 -3.12
N GLU A 106 -11.27 -11.30 -3.67
CA GLU A 106 -10.86 -12.67 -3.40
C GLU A 106 -9.78 -12.65 -2.33
N TYR A 107 -10.15 -12.95 -1.08
CA TYR A 107 -9.21 -13.09 0.02
C TYR A 107 -9.60 -14.25 0.94
N LYS A 108 -8.60 -14.83 1.61
CA LYS A 108 -8.75 -15.93 2.58
C LYS A 108 -7.78 -15.73 3.73
N GLY A 109 -8.16 -16.23 4.90
CA GLY A 109 -7.36 -16.11 6.12
C GLY A 109 -8.11 -15.33 7.20
N GLU A 110 -7.42 -15.12 8.32
CA GLU A 110 -7.90 -14.29 9.43
C GLU A 110 -7.05 -13.02 9.46
N LEU A 111 -7.68 -11.88 9.76
CA LEU A 111 -6.97 -10.61 9.89
C LEU A 111 -6.02 -10.70 11.07
N ALA A 112 -4.73 -10.64 10.79
CA ALA A 112 -3.66 -10.68 11.76
C ALA A 112 -2.67 -9.56 11.41
N PRO A 113 -2.70 -8.42 12.14
CA PRO A 113 -1.69 -7.40 11.95
C PRO A 113 -0.32 -7.96 12.34
N ASP A 114 0.72 -7.56 11.60
CA ASP A 114 2.09 -8.02 11.83
C ASP A 114 2.68 -7.56 13.18
N GLY A 115 2.14 -6.48 13.75
CA GLY A 115 2.66 -5.84 14.95
C GLY A 115 3.99 -5.11 14.74
N ILE A 116 4.41 -4.90 13.49
CA ILE A 116 5.64 -4.22 13.10
C ILE A 116 5.28 -2.93 12.38
N GLU A 117 4.63 -3.04 11.22
CA GLU A 117 4.18 -1.90 10.40
C GLU A 117 2.70 -1.61 10.58
N THR A 118 1.95 -2.58 11.12
CA THR A 118 0.49 -2.52 11.28
C THR A 118 0.09 -2.68 12.75
N LEU A 119 -0.58 -1.66 13.28
CA LEU A 119 -1.17 -1.67 14.62
C LEU A 119 -2.53 -2.35 14.64
N SER A 120 -3.38 -2.07 13.65
CA SER A 120 -4.73 -2.62 13.56
C SER A 120 -5.22 -2.72 12.11
N LEU A 121 -6.20 -3.59 11.89
CA LEU A 121 -6.81 -3.85 10.59
C LEU A 121 -8.33 -3.73 10.71
N GLN A 122 -8.93 -2.93 9.84
CA GLN A 122 -10.37 -2.73 9.85
C GLN A 122 -10.92 -2.44 8.46
N PHE A 123 -12.12 -2.98 8.18
CA PHE A 123 -12.91 -2.61 7.01
C PHE A 123 -13.66 -1.30 7.26
N PHE A 124 -13.55 -0.37 6.32
CA PHE A 124 -14.21 0.94 6.38
C PHE A 124 -15.18 1.12 5.20
N ASN A 125 -16.31 1.77 5.46
CA ASN A 125 -17.19 2.23 4.39
C ASN A 125 -16.46 3.31 3.58
N PRO A 126 -16.38 3.20 2.23
CA PRO A 126 -15.69 4.18 1.41
C PRO A 126 -16.27 5.61 1.51
N ASN A 127 -17.54 5.76 1.90
CA ASN A 127 -18.18 7.06 2.14
C ASN A 127 -17.90 7.62 3.56
N ASN A 128 -17.21 6.87 4.42
CA ASN A 128 -16.91 7.25 5.80
C ASN A 128 -15.51 6.76 6.19
N LEU A 129 -14.52 7.19 5.41
CA LEU A 129 -13.10 6.89 5.62
C LEU A 129 -12.56 7.65 6.84
N PRO A 130 -11.60 7.07 7.60
CA PRO A 130 -11.01 7.73 8.76
C PRO A 130 -10.29 9.03 8.36
N SER A 131 -10.29 10.01 9.27
CA SER A 131 -9.69 11.32 9.04
C SER A 131 -8.19 11.28 8.81
N GLY A 132 -7.48 10.33 9.42
CA GLY A 132 -6.04 10.14 9.25
C GLY A 132 -5.65 9.21 8.10
N LEU A 133 -6.55 8.96 7.15
CA LEU A 133 -6.19 8.28 5.90
C LEU A 133 -5.23 9.15 5.09
N LEU A 134 -4.09 8.60 4.68
CA LEU A 134 -3.12 9.34 3.88
C LEU A 134 -3.73 9.80 2.54
N PRO A 135 -3.42 11.02 2.07
CA PRO A 135 -4.10 11.63 0.91
C PRO A 135 -4.04 10.81 -0.39
N SER A 136 -2.93 10.13 -0.66
CA SER A 136 -2.77 9.27 -1.83
C SER A 136 -3.73 8.08 -1.79
N TYR A 137 -3.82 7.39 -0.65
CA TYR A 137 -4.73 6.27 -0.47
C TYR A 137 -6.21 6.68 -0.56
N ARG A 138 -6.56 7.87 -0.06
CA ARG A 138 -7.88 8.46 -0.27
C ARG A 138 -8.20 8.60 -1.75
N THR A 139 -7.29 9.20 -2.51
CA THR A 139 -7.43 9.38 -3.97
C THR A 139 -7.61 8.03 -4.68
N PHE A 140 -6.85 7.00 -4.28
CA PHE A 140 -6.95 5.67 -4.89
C PHE A 140 -8.33 5.03 -4.66
N ILE A 141 -8.86 5.18 -3.44
CA ILE A 141 -10.17 4.64 -3.05
C ILE A 141 -11.30 5.37 -3.77
N GLU A 142 -11.29 6.70 -3.76
CA GLU A 142 -12.32 7.54 -4.39
C GLU A 142 -12.37 7.29 -5.91
N ASN A 143 -11.20 7.22 -6.58
CA ASN A 143 -11.12 6.95 -8.01
C ASN A 143 -11.67 5.56 -8.41
N GLU A 144 -11.44 4.53 -7.58
CA GLU A 144 -11.79 3.14 -7.93
C GLU A 144 -13.16 2.70 -7.40
N LEU A 145 -13.63 3.28 -6.29
CA LEU A 145 -14.91 2.91 -5.68
C LEU A 145 -16.02 3.93 -5.96
N GLY A 146 -15.71 5.06 -6.60
CA GLY A 146 -16.70 6.03 -7.08
C GLY A 146 -17.44 6.74 -5.95
N VAL A 147 -16.72 7.07 -4.88
CA VAL A 147 -17.22 7.77 -3.69
C VAL A 147 -16.61 9.15 -3.53
#